data_AF-A0A949VI06-F1
#
_entry.id   AF-A0A949VI06-F1
#
_cell.length_a   1.000
_cell.length_b   1.000
_cell.length_c   1.000
_cell.angle_alpha   90.00
_cell.angle_beta   90.00
_cell.angle_gamma   90.00
#
_symmetry.space_group_name_H-M   'P 1'
#
loop_
_entity.id
_entity.type
_entity.pdbx_description
1 polymer ?
#
loop_
_entity_poly.entity_id
_entity_poly.type
_entity_poly.pdbx_seq_one_letter_code
_entity_poly.pdbx_strand_id
1 'polypeptide(L)'
;MQCRAHVAQLGRMVEDFQNAGADILVILGDTRERAIKYAEGLKVPFPVLADPDRVVYQAFGLDKVAFVIQRTASVVLDREGVIRYIKRTANPMTWLQESRELLEFVEGMENKP
;
A
#
# COMPACT_ATOMS: atom_id res chain seq x y z
N MET A 1 1.90 -9.91 12.19
CA MET A 1 0.57 -9.46 12.68
C MET A 1 0.27 -8.01 12.33
N GLN A 2 1.28 -7.13 12.29
CA GLN A 2 1.05 -5.69 12.16
C GLN A 2 0.80 -5.19 10.71
N CYS A 3 1.40 -5.81 9.68
CA CYS A 3 1.05 -5.53 8.28
C CYS A 3 -0.44 -5.80 7.98
N ARG A 4 -1.03 -6.82 8.63
CA ARG A 4 -2.46 -7.15 8.52
C ARG A 4 -3.35 -6.04 9.07
N ALA A 5 -2.95 -5.41 10.17
CA ALA A 5 -3.71 -4.31 10.77
C ALA A 5 -3.72 -3.06 9.88
N HIS A 6 -2.58 -2.73 9.25
CA HIS A 6 -2.52 -1.63 8.29
C HIS A 6 -3.41 -1.87 7.07
N VAL A 7 -3.33 -3.07 6.45
CA VAL A 7 -4.20 -3.40 5.32
C VAL A 7 -5.68 -3.42 5.72
N ALA A 8 -6.01 -3.90 6.92
CA ALA A 8 -7.38 -3.85 7.43
C ALA A 8 -7.86 -2.40 7.68
N GLN A 9 -6.97 -1.48 8.09
CA GLN A 9 -7.29 -0.06 8.21
C GLN A 9 -7.58 0.57 6.85
N LEU A 10 -6.76 0.29 5.83
CA LEU A 10 -7.05 0.71 4.45
C LEU A 10 -8.41 0.16 3.99
N GLY A 11 -8.75 -1.07 4.36
CA GLY A 11 -10.05 -1.67 4.06
C GLY A 11 -11.22 -0.90 4.68
N ARG A 12 -11.04 -0.30 5.86
CA ARG A 12 -12.04 0.56 6.50
C ARG A 12 -12.16 1.95 5.87
N MET A 13 -11.12 2.41 5.17
CA MET A 13 -11.05 3.74 4.56
C MET A 13 -11.33 3.70 3.06
N VAL A 14 -11.73 2.55 2.50
CA VAL A 14 -11.86 2.40 1.05
C VAL A 14 -12.83 3.41 0.46
N GLU A 15 -13.95 3.67 1.14
CA GLU A 15 -14.95 4.64 0.71
C GLU A 15 -14.40 6.07 0.75
N ASP A 16 -13.59 6.41 1.77
CA ASP A 16 -12.94 7.72 1.86
C ASP A 16 -11.99 7.95 0.67
N PHE A 17 -11.16 6.96 0.33
CA PHE A 17 -10.27 7.04 -0.83
C PHE A 17 -11.05 7.12 -2.15
N GLN A 18 -12.13 6.34 -2.29
CA GLN A 18 -12.97 6.36 -3.49
C GLN A 18 -13.69 7.69 -3.66
N ASN A 19 -14.18 8.29 -2.57
CA ASN A 19 -14.78 9.62 -2.58
C ASN A 19 -13.76 10.70 -2.96
N ALA A 20 -12.49 10.51 -2.64
CA ALA A 20 -11.37 11.35 -3.07
C ALA A 20 -10.81 10.98 -4.47
N GLY A 21 -11.52 10.13 -5.22
CA GLY A 21 -11.17 9.80 -6.61
C GLY A 21 -10.01 8.81 -6.78
N ALA A 22 -9.66 8.04 -5.74
CA ALA A 22 -8.58 7.07 -5.75
C ALA A 22 -9.02 5.65 -5.40
N ASP A 23 -8.43 4.67 -6.09
CA ASP A 23 -8.55 3.26 -5.76
C ASP A 23 -7.34 2.77 -4.95
N ILE A 24 -7.57 1.76 -4.11
CA ILE A 24 -6.52 1.11 -3.32
C ILE A 24 -6.17 -0.24 -3.95
N LEU A 25 -4.89 -0.59 -3.95
CA LEU A 25 -4.43 -1.97 -4.14
C LEU A 25 -3.23 -2.24 -3.22
N VAL A 26 -2.97 -3.50 -2.92
CA VAL A 26 -1.81 -3.92 -2.11
C VAL A 26 -0.98 -4.94 -2.86
N ILE A 27 0.35 -4.79 -2.84
CA ILE A 27 1.29 -5.75 -3.45
C ILE A 27 2.08 -6.45 -2.35
N LEU A 28 1.89 -7.75 -2.20
CA LEU A 28 2.66 -8.59 -1.30
C LEU A 28 3.83 -9.20 -2.05
N GLY A 29 5.04 -9.09 -1.51
CA GLY A 29 6.21 -9.80 -2.06
C GLY A 29 6.20 -11.30 -1.73
N ASP A 30 5.07 -11.96 -1.88
CA ASP A 30 4.87 -13.36 -1.58
C ASP A 30 4.14 -14.06 -2.73
N THR A 31 4.03 -15.39 -2.64
CA THR A 31 3.33 -16.24 -3.61
C THR A 31 1.84 -15.86 -3.77
N ARG A 32 1.28 -16.18 -4.94
CA ARG A 32 -0.13 -15.95 -5.26
C ARG A 32 -1.06 -16.63 -4.25
N GLU A 33 -0.74 -17.87 -3.85
CA GLU A 33 -1.53 -18.65 -2.91
C GLU A 33 -1.60 -17.96 -1.54
N ARG A 34 -0.49 -17.36 -1.10
CA ARG A 34 -0.45 -16.60 0.15
C ARG A 34 -1.16 -15.27 0.04
N ALA A 35 -1.08 -14.59 -1.11
CA ALA A 35 -1.83 -13.35 -1.34
C ALA A 35 -3.35 -13.58 -1.32
N ILE A 36 -3.83 -14.65 -1.94
CA ILE A 36 -5.25 -15.06 -1.89
C ILE A 36 -5.68 -15.30 -0.44
N LYS A 37 -4.98 -16.17 0.30
CA LYS A 37 -5.28 -16.45 1.71
C LYS A 37 -5.23 -15.18 2.57
N TYR A 38 -4.31 -14.27 2.25
CA TYR A 38 -4.18 -13.00 2.96
C TYR A 38 -5.40 -12.11 2.74
N ALA A 39 -5.85 -11.95 1.49
CA ALA A 39 -7.03 -11.17 1.12
C ALA A 39 -8.30 -11.76 1.72
N GLU A 40 -8.53 -13.07 1.56
CA GLU A 40 -9.69 -13.79 2.12
C GLU A 40 -9.76 -13.66 3.65
N GLY A 41 -8.60 -13.81 4.31
CA GLY A 41 -8.52 -13.71 5.77
C GLY A 41 -8.71 -12.30 6.32
N LEU A 42 -8.60 -11.25 5.49
CA LEU A 42 -8.86 -9.86 5.88
C LEU A 42 -10.18 -9.32 5.34
N LYS A 43 -10.80 -9.99 4.35
CA LYS A 43 -12.03 -9.57 3.66
C LYS A 43 -11.93 -8.12 3.16
N VAL A 44 -10.79 -7.77 2.59
CA VAL A 44 -10.52 -6.41 2.11
C VAL A 44 -11.29 -6.14 0.81
N PRO A 45 -11.88 -4.95 0.65
CA PRO A 45 -12.69 -4.59 -0.52
C PRO A 45 -11.86 -4.12 -1.73
N PHE A 46 -10.60 -4.55 -1.84
CA PHE A 46 -9.69 -4.13 -2.90
C PHE A 46 -8.73 -5.25 -3.34
N PRO A 47 -8.11 -5.14 -4.53
CA PRO A 47 -7.17 -6.14 -5.03
C PRO A 47 -5.92 -6.29 -4.15
N VAL A 48 -5.51 -7.54 -3.94
CA VAL A 48 -4.22 -7.91 -3.34
C VAL A 48 -3.43 -8.70 -4.38
N LEU A 49 -2.31 -8.13 -4.82
CA LEU A 49 -1.41 -8.70 -5.81
C LEU A 49 -0.22 -9.41 -5.16
N ALA A 50 0.38 -10.33 -5.90
CA ALA A 50 1.55 -11.10 -5.52
C ALA A 50 2.74 -10.71 -6.39
N ASP A 51 3.89 -10.51 -5.76
CA ASP A 51 5.20 -10.23 -6.38
C ASP A 51 6.23 -11.26 -5.88
N PRO A 52 6.10 -12.54 -6.29
CA PRO A 52 6.94 -13.63 -5.78
C PRO A 52 8.41 -13.42 -6.12
N ASP A 53 8.70 -12.84 -7.28
CA ASP A 53 10.06 -12.61 -7.78
C ASP A 53 10.66 -11.27 -7.33
N ARG A 54 9.92 -10.50 -6.53
CA ARG A 54 10.35 -9.20 -5.98
C ARG A 54 10.67 -8.15 -7.06
N VAL A 55 10.13 -8.29 -8.26
CA VAL A 55 10.39 -7.37 -9.39
C VAL A 55 9.84 -5.99 -9.08
N VAL A 56 8.65 -5.91 -8.50
CA VAL A 56 8.06 -4.63 -8.08
C VAL A 56 8.83 -4.05 -6.90
N TYR A 57 9.14 -4.87 -5.90
CA TYR A 57 9.92 -4.40 -4.75
C TYR A 57 11.27 -3.79 -5.17
N GLN A 58 11.97 -4.44 -6.09
CA GLN A 58 13.24 -3.93 -6.65
C GLN A 58 13.02 -2.62 -7.43
N ALA A 59 12.02 -2.56 -8.32
CA ALA A 59 11.72 -1.35 -9.09
C ALA A 59 11.42 -0.12 -8.20
N PHE A 60 10.86 -0.35 -7.01
CA PHE A 60 10.56 0.71 -6.05
C PHE A 60 11.69 0.96 -5.02
N GLY A 61 12.83 0.28 -5.13
CA GLY A 61 13.97 0.42 -4.21
C GLY A 61 13.67 -0.07 -2.79
N LEU A 62 12.86 -1.13 -2.69
CA LEU A 62 12.43 -1.75 -1.44
C LEU A 62 13.34 -2.94 -1.11
N ASP A 63 14.65 -2.70 -1.07
CA ASP A 63 15.62 -3.73 -0.73
C ASP A 63 15.53 -4.12 0.75
N LYS A 64 16.05 -5.30 1.07
CA LYS A 64 16.24 -5.72 2.46
C LYS A 64 17.32 -4.85 3.10
N VAL A 65 16.98 -4.18 4.20
CA VAL A 65 17.93 -3.34 4.95
C VAL A 65 18.80 -4.20 5.88
N ALA A 66 18.28 -5.35 6.31
CA ALA A 66 18.99 -6.39 7.05
C ALA A 66 18.37 -7.76 6.70
N PHE A 67 19.03 -8.88 7.07
CA PHE A 67 18.59 -10.26 6.74
C PHE A 67 17.09 -10.53 7.02
N VAL A 68 16.51 -9.86 8.01
CA VAL A 68 15.12 -10.01 8.46
C VAL A 68 14.22 -8.81 8.18
N ILE A 69 14.76 -7.63 7.82
CA ILE A 69 13.97 -6.40 7.67
C ILE A 69 13.79 -6.07 6.20
N GLN A 70 12.55 -6.24 5.74
CA GLN A 70 12.09 -5.90 4.41
C GLN A 70 11.50 -4.49 4.42
N ARG A 71 12.00 -3.59 3.56
CA ARG A 71 11.35 -2.29 3.33
C ARG A 71 9.98 -2.45 2.67
N THR A 72 9.07 -1.55 3.00
CA THR A 72 7.77 -1.37 2.36
C THR A 72 7.63 0.07 1.88
N ALA A 73 6.64 0.33 1.04
CA ALA A 73 6.29 1.69 0.66
C ALA A 73 4.79 1.87 0.47
N SER A 74 4.37 3.10 0.69
CA SER A 74 3.09 3.61 0.22
C SER A 74 3.34 4.54 -0.95
N VAL A 75 2.60 4.34 -2.03
CA VAL A 75 2.79 5.04 -3.30
C VAL A 75 1.44 5.58 -3.76
N VAL A 76 1.41 6.83 -4.20
CA VAL A 76 0.26 7.42 -4.88
C VAL A 76 0.65 7.68 -6.33
N LEU A 77 -0.12 7.10 -7.24
CA LEU A 77 -0.04 7.33 -8.68
C LEU A 77 -1.21 8.23 -9.08
N ASP A 78 -0.99 9.14 -10.02
CA ASP A 78 -2.12 9.82 -10.67
C ASP A 78 -2.69 8.99 -11.83
N ARG A 79 -3.71 9.54 -12.51
CA ARG A 79 -4.39 8.89 -13.64
C ARG A 79 -3.50 8.71 -14.88
N GLU A 80 -2.38 9.41 -14.97
CA GLU A 80 -1.39 9.25 -16.06
C GLU A 80 -0.31 8.22 -15.69
N GLY A 81 -0.38 7.61 -14.50
CA GLY A 81 0.60 6.65 -14.01
C GLY A 81 1.87 7.29 -13.44
N VAL A 82 1.84 8.59 -13.15
CA VAL A 82 2.99 9.31 -12.58
C VAL A 82 2.97 9.19 -11.04
N ILE A 83 4.11 8.83 -10.46
CA ILE A 83 4.27 8.81 -8.99
C ILE A 83 4.21 10.26 -8.48
N ARG A 84 3.17 10.57 -7.72
CA ARG A 84 3.00 11.86 -7.04
C ARG A 84 3.48 11.83 -5.59
N TYR A 85 3.48 10.65 -4.98
CA TYR A 85 3.96 10.42 -3.63
C TYR A 85 4.61 9.05 -3.49
N ILE A 86 5.71 9.01 -2.73
CA ILE A 86 6.33 7.77 -2.30
C ILE A 86 6.91 7.93 -0.89
N LYS A 87 6.43 7.12 0.04
CA LYS A 87 6.99 7.00 1.40
C LYS A 87 7.49 5.59 1.61
N ARG A 88 8.81 5.44 1.70
CA ARG A 88 9.47 4.17 2.01
C ARG A 88 9.67 4.07 3.52
N THR A 89 9.26 2.96 4.11
CA THR A 89 9.48 2.71 5.53
C THR A 89 10.17 1.36 5.75
N ALA A 90 11.09 1.33 6.70
CA ALA A 90 11.66 0.11 7.26
C ALA A 90 11.16 -0.14 8.70
N ASN A 91 10.47 0.85 9.29
CA ASN A 91 9.91 0.73 10.62
C ASN A 91 8.40 0.49 10.50
N PRO A 92 7.96 -0.72 10.82
CA PRO A 92 6.58 -1.06 10.83
C PRO A 92 6.01 -0.54 12.16
N MET A 93 5.85 0.78 12.38
CA MET A 93 5.17 1.31 13.58
C MET A 93 4.32 2.57 13.29
N THR A 94 4.44 3.15 12.09
CA THR A 94 3.88 4.46 11.71
C THR A 94 2.60 4.38 10.87
N TRP A 95 1.99 3.21 10.73
CA TRP A 95 0.92 2.90 9.75
C TRP A 95 -0.41 3.62 9.92
N LEU A 96 -0.88 3.87 11.15
CA LEU A 96 -2.16 4.56 11.36
C LEU A 96 -2.06 6.02 10.91
N GLN A 97 -0.90 6.63 11.16
CA GLN A 97 -0.58 7.95 10.62
C GLN A 97 -0.44 7.87 9.10
N GLU A 98 0.25 6.84 8.57
CA GLU A 98 0.42 6.68 7.12
C GLU A 98 -0.90 6.55 6.35
N SER A 99 -1.89 5.79 6.82
CA SER A 99 -3.17 5.66 6.10
C SER A 99 -3.93 7.01 6.00
N ARG A 100 -3.84 7.86 7.04
CA ARG A 100 -4.45 9.20 7.02
C ARG A 100 -3.65 10.18 6.18
N GLU A 101 -2.34 10.19 6.33
CA GLU A 101 -1.44 11.02 5.51
C GLU A 101 -1.64 10.74 4.01
N LEU A 102 -1.86 9.48 3.63
CA LEU A 102 -2.17 9.11 2.24
C LEU A 102 -3.50 9.69 1.78
N LEU A 103 -4.55 9.61 2.60
CA LEU A 103 -5.86 10.16 2.26
C LEU A 103 -5.78 11.68 2.12
N GLU A 104 -5.17 12.37 3.08
CA GLU A 104 -4.95 13.82 3.05
C GLU A 104 -4.16 14.23 1.80
N PHE A 105 -3.16 13.44 1.40
CA PHE A 105 -2.40 13.70 0.17
C PHE A 105 -3.28 13.55 -1.08
N VAL A 106 -4.10 12.50 -1.16
CA VAL A 106 -5.01 12.25 -2.29
C VAL A 106 -6.08 13.36 -2.38
N GLU A 107 -6.71 13.73 -1.27
CA GLU A 107 -7.67 14.84 -1.21
C GLU A 107 -7.03 16.17 -1.65
N GLY A 108 -5.75 16.37 -1.33
CA GLY A 108 -4.96 17.52 -1.79
C GLY A 108 -4.62 17.50 -3.29
N MET A 109 -4.67 16.34 -3.96
CA MET A 109 -4.38 16.24 -5.39
C MET A 109 -5.52 16.76 -6.27
N GLU A 110 -6.79 16.56 -5.88
CA GLU A 110 -7.95 17.06 -6.63
C GLU A 110 -8.06 18.59 -6.59
N ASN A 111 -7.43 19.23 -5.59
CA ASN A 111 -7.48 20.68 -5.36
C ASN A 111 -6.35 21.47 -6.04
N LYS A 112 -5.56 20.84 -6.92
CA LYS A 112 -4.53 21.57 -7.68
C LYS A 112 -5.15 22.22 -8.92
N PRO A 113 -5.07 23.57 -9.07
CA PRO A 113 -5.62 24.30 -10.21
C PRO A 113 -4.96 23.94 -11.54
#